data_AF-L0P965-F1
#
_entry.id   AF-L0P965-F1
#
_cell.length_a   1.000
_cell.length_b   1.000
_cell.length_c   1.000
_cell.angle_alpha   90.00
_cell.angle_beta   90.00
_cell.angle_gamma   90.00
#
_symmetry.space_group_name_H-M   'P 1'
#
loop_
_entity.id
_entity.type
_entity.pdbx_description
1 polymer ?
#
loop_
_entity_poly.entity_id
_entity_poly.type
_entity_poly.pdbx_seq_one_letter_code
_entity_poly.pdbx_strand_id
1 'polypeptide(L)'
;MKEAISKDFNSYFCLCGEYSLSISSNLKNLPKRQHDDALVIDKTRHTFRIKFIKQPEPIILEREDGYEKRWMYNCRRCEVWLAYELPGIETAKNGRVRTKTVKRASCLIIEKYYPRLTNDFHTNKRICDDIAIICSKKLRNKIAGYTTHLMKRIQKGPVCGISFKLQEEERERKDQYVPEVSALTNINVLEVDADTKSMLKSLGYDSVSVTVNTALAGSVEQRAFRNQRRL
;
A
#
# COMPACT_ATOMS: atom_id res chain seq x y z
N MET A 1 42.01 19.62 16.86
CA MET A 1 42.82 19.60 15.62
C MET A 1 42.18 18.56 14.70
N LYS A 2 41.49 18.98 13.64
CA LYS A 2 40.95 18.04 12.63
C LYS A 2 42.05 17.82 11.61
N GLU A 3 42.58 16.59 11.53
CA GLU A 3 43.53 16.20 10.49
C GLU A 3 42.92 16.47 9.11
N ALA A 4 43.61 17.30 8.33
CA ALA A 4 43.32 17.48 6.93
C ALA A 4 43.71 16.20 6.20
N ILE A 5 42.75 15.30 5.99
CA ILE A 5 42.93 14.14 5.11
C ILE A 5 43.19 14.70 3.71
N SER A 6 44.42 14.55 3.21
CA SER A 6 44.75 14.76 1.80
C SER A 6 43.88 13.81 0.98
N LYS A 7 42.77 14.32 0.44
CA LYS A 7 41.93 13.55 -0.48
C LYS A 7 42.63 13.50 -1.82
N ASP A 8 43.45 12.48 -2.00
CA ASP A 8 44.03 12.16 -3.29
C ASP A 8 42.89 11.74 -4.24
N PHE A 9 42.78 12.43 -5.38
CA PHE A 9 41.81 12.10 -6.40
C PHE A 9 42.41 11.08 -7.37
N ASN A 10 41.78 9.92 -7.47
CA ASN A 10 42.13 8.94 -8.48
C ASN A 10 41.55 9.38 -9.82
N SER A 11 42.42 9.54 -10.81
CA SER A 11 42.06 9.93 -12.17
C SER A 11 42.09 8.71 -13.08
N TYR A 12 41.00 8.49 -13.80
CA TYR A 12 40.83 7.40 -14.75
C TYR A 12 40.75 7.97 -16.16
N PHE A 13 41.15 7.14 -17.12
CA PHE A 13 41.21 7.48 -18.54
C PHE A 13 40.39 6.47 -19.35
N CYS A 14 39.87 6.91 -20.49
CA CYS A 14 39.28 6.03 -21.49
C CYS A 14 40.38 5.29 -22.27
N LEU A 15 40.03 4.22 -22.99
CA LEU A 15 40.94 3.48 -23.87
C LEU A 15 41.59 4.37 -24.95
N CYS A 16 40.96 5.48 -25.33
CA CYS A 16 41.50 6.46 -26.27
C CYS A 16 42.46 7.49 -25.64
N GLY A 17 42.79 7.36 -24.35
CA GLY A 17 43.66 8.27 -23.61
C GLY A 17 42.99 9.56 -23.10
N GLU A 18 41.72 9.80 -23.42
CA GLU A 18 40.98 10.95 -22.90
C GLU A 18 40.65 10.76 -21.42
N TYR A 19 40.81 11.82 -20.64
CA TYR A 19 40.46 11.81 -19.22
C TYR A 19 38.95 11.65 -19.02
N SER A 20 38.55 10.66 -18.21
CA SER A 20 37.17 10.20 -18.08
C SER A 20 36.50 10.60 -16.76
N LEU A 21 37.09 10.18 -15.65
CA LEU A 21 36.52 10.29 -14.30
C LEU A 21 37.63 10.61 -13.29
N SER A 22 37.42 11.60 -12.43
CA SER A 22 38.14 11.67 -11.15
C SER A 22 37.19 11.37 -10.00
N ILE A 23 37.65 10.56 -9.06
CA ILE A 23 36.89 10.19 -7.87
C ILE A 23 37.83 10.12 -6.66
N SER A 24 37.32 10.49 -5.48
CA SER A 24 38.09 10.48 -4.23
C SER A 24 38.38 9.09 -3.66
N SER A 25 37.90 8.02 -4.29
CA SER A 25 38.07 6.63 -3.86
C SER A 25 38.57 5.75 -5.02
N ASN A 26 39.10 4.57 -4.72
CA ASN A 26 39.52 3.64 -5.75
C ASN A 26 38.30 2.90 -6.35
N LEU A 27 38.26 2.72 -7.68
CA LEU A 27 37.15 2.04 -8.38
C LEU A 27 36.95 0.60 -7.88
N LYS A 28 38.01 -0.10 -7.48
CA LYS A 28 37.93 -1.50 -7.02
C LYS A 28 37.12 -1.66 -5.73
N ASN A 29 37.06 -0.61 -4.91
CA ASN A 29 36.37 -0.64 -3.61
C ASN A 29 34.89 -0.23 -3.70
N LEU A 30 34.40 0.11 -4.91
CA LEU A 30 33.01 0.50 -5.09
C LEU A 30 32.09 -0.73 -5.09
N PRO A 31 30.87 -0.59 -4.53
CA PRO A 31 29.89 -1.65 -4.58
C PRO A 31 29.51 -1.97 -6.03
N LYS A 32 29.42 -3.25 -6.35
CA LYS A 32 28.93 -3.74 -7.65
C LYS A 32 27.43 -3.96 -7.61
N ARG A 33 26.77 -3.73 -8.74
CA ARG A 33 25.36 -4.01 -8.91
C ARG A 33 25.13 -5.48 -9.25
N GLN A 34 24.10 -6.09 -8.66
CA GLN A 34 23.74 -7.50 -8.84
C GLN A 34 23.43 -7.93 -10.29
N HIS A 35 22.87 -7.04 -11.13
CA HIS A 35 22.42 -7.43 -12.48
C HIS A 35 23.46 -7.27 -13.59
N ASP A 36 24.37 -6.31 -13.46
CA ASP A 36 25.25 -5.90 -14.57
C ASP A 36 26.73 -5.85 -14.17
N ASP A 37 27.07 -6.23 -12.92
CA ASP A 37 28.39 -6.06 -12.29
C ASP A 37 28.98 -4.64 -12.34
N ALA A 38 28.19 -3.66 -12.77
CA ALA A 38 28.57 -2.27 -12.88
C ALA A 38 28.89 -1.69 -11.50
N LEU A 39 29.95 -0.88 -11.44
CA LEU A 39 30.37 -0.18 -10.24
C LEU A 39 29.41 0.98 -9.96
N VAL A 40 28.85 1.02 -8.75
CA VAL A 40 27.89 2.04 -8.33
C VAL A 40 28.62 3.21 -7.67
N ILE A 41 28.43 4.41 -8.21
CA ILE A 41 28.98 5.65 -7.66
C ILE A 41 27.85 6.43 -6.96
N ASP A 42 27.89 6.45 -5.62
CA ASP A 42 26.94 7.23 -4.81
C ASP A 42 27.33 8.72 -4.78
N LYS A 43 26.40 9.59 -5.25
CA LYS A 43 26.56 11.06 -5.23
C LYS A 43 26.76 11.67 -3.84
N THR A 44 26.32 10.98 -2.79
CA THR A 44 26.39 11.46 -1.40
C THR A 44 27.69 11.06 -0.69
N ARG A 45 28.28 9.93 -1.06
CA ARG A 45 29.44 9.35 -0.38
C ARG A 45 30.76 9.68 -1.07
N HIS A 46 30.73 9.93 -2.38
CA HIS A 46 31.92 10.14 -3.18
C HIS A 46 31.88 11.49 -3.88
N THR A 47 32.96 12.27 -3.74
CA THR A 47 33.18 13.46 -4.57
C THR A 47 33.83 13.01 -5.87
N PHE A 48 33.15 13.24 -6.99
CA PHE A 48 33.63 12.85 -8.31
C PHE A 48 33.37 13.92 -9.36
N ARG A 49 34.19 13.92 -10.41
CA ARG A 49 34.01 14.75 -11.61
C ARG A 49 34.05 13.86 -12.85
N ILE A 50 33.00 13.91 -13.64
CA ILE A 50 32.91 13.20 -14.94
C ILE A 50 33.10 14.19 -16.09
N LYS A 51 33.77 13.75 -17.16
CA LYS A 51 33.83 14.45 -18.45
C LYS A 51 32.98 13.81 -19.56
N PHE A 52 32.26 12.73 -19.23
CA PHE A 52 31.44 12.01 -20.19
C PHE A 52 30.29 12.87 -20.74
N ILE A 53 29.93 12.63 -22.00
CA ILE A 53 28.72 13.21 -22.60
C ILE A 53 27.53 12.34 -22.23
N LYS A 54 26.50 12.93 -21.62
CA LYS A 54 25.21 12.28 -21.40
C LYS A 54 24.42 12.23 -22.71
N GLN A 55 23.99 11.03 -23.11
CA GLN A 55 23.09 10.88 -24.25
C GLN A 55 21.73 11.48 -23.92
N PRO A 56 21.11 12.23 -24.86
CA PRO A 56 19.84 12.90 -24.62
C PRO A 56 18.69 11.91 -24.44
N GLU A 57 18.72 10.81 -25.18
CA GLU A 57 17.68 9.79 -25.16
C GLU A 57 18.03 8.61 -24.25
N PRO A 58 17.08 8.16 -23.40
CA PRO A 58 17.27 6.97 -22.59
C PRO A 58 17.03 5.71 -23.42
N ILE A 59 17.86 4.69 -23.17
CA ILE A 59 17.62 3.34 -23.67
C ILE A 59 16.74 2.61 -22.66
N ILE A 60 15.69 1.97 -23.16
CA ILE A 60 14.75 1.18 -22.36
C ILE A 60 15.13 -0.29 -22.54
N LEU A 61 15.50 -0.97 -21.46
CA LEU A 61 15.74 -2.40 -21.46
C LEU A 61 14.56 -3.13 -20.82
N GLU A 62 14.08 -4.17 -21.48
CA GLU A 62 13.08 -5.09 -20.95
C GLU A 62 13.78 -6.18 -20.13
N ARG A 63 13.30 -6.43 -18.90
CA ARG A 63 13.81 -7.43 -17.96
C ARG A 63 12.66 -8.19 -17.33
N GLU A 64 12.98 -9.30 -16.66
CA GLU A 64 12.01 -10.12 -15.91
C GLU A 64 11.25 -9.32 -14.84
N ASP A 65 11.90 -8.32 -14.22
CA ASP A 65 11.34 -7.44 -13.19
C ASP A 65 10.73 -6.11 -13.74
N GLY A 66 10.64 -5.97 -15.07
CA GLY A 66 10.03 -4.82 -15.74
C GLY A 66 10.98 -4.01 -16.63
N TYR A 67 10.62 -2.76 -16.91
CA TYR A 67 11.36 -1.87 -17.81
C TYR A 67 12.35 -0.98 -17.07
N GLU A 68 13.61 -1.03 -17.46
CA GLU A 68 14.66 -0.18 -16.92
C GLU A 68 15.05 0.90 -17.92
N LYS A 69 14.98 2.17 -17.51
CA LYS A 69 15.44 3.32 -18.31
C LYS A 69 16.89 3.64 -17.96
N ARG A 70 17.77 3.76 -18.95
CA ARG A 70 19.20 4.09 -18.78
C ARG A 70 19.58 5.27 -19.63
N TRP A 71 20.17 6.31 -19.03
CA TRP A 71 20.86 7.35 -19.78
C TRP A 71 22.32 6.97 -19.92
N MET A 72 22.76 6.72 -21.15
CA MET A 72 24.14 6.34 -21.42
C MET A 72 25.07 7.54 -21.35
N TYR A 73 26.29 7.30 -20.88
CA TYR A 73 27.38 8.26 -20.89
C TYR A 73 28.49 7.75 -21.79
N ASN A 74 28.81 8.54 -22.82
CA ASN A 74 29.78 8.16 -23.83
C ASN A 74 31.05 8.99 -23.70
N CYS A 75 32.16 8.41 -24.14
CA CYS A 75 33.41 9.12 -24.30
C CYS A 75 33.27 10.22 -25.37
N ARG A 76 33.85 11.40 -25.11
CA ARG A 76 33.80 12.55 -26.01
C ARG A 76 34.52 12.33 -27.35
N ARG A 77 35.47 11.39 -27.38
CA ARG A 77 36.42 11.22 -28.51
C ARG A 77 36.19 9.96 -29.33
N CYS A 78 35.79 8.85 -28.70
CA CYS A 78 35.64 7.55 -29.35
C CYS A 78 34.24 6.94 -29.21
N GLU A 79 33.28 7.69 -28.65
CA GLU A 79 31.86 7.28 -28.48
C GLU A 79 31.61 6.00 -27.67
N VAL A 80 32.64 5.36 -27.13
CA VAL A 80 32.53 4.18 -26.25
C VAL A 80 31.67 4.51 -25.03
N TRP A 81 30.79 3.58 -24.66
CA TRP A 81 29.88 3.72 -23.53
C TRP A 81 30.66 3.44 -22.24
N LEU A 82 30.74 4.42 -21.34
CA LEU A 82 31.60 4.37 -20.16
C LEU A 82 30.83 4.29 -18.84
N ALA A 83 29.59 4.79 -18.80
CA ALA A 83 28.73 4.71 -17.64
C ALA A 83 27.26 4.85 -18.05
N TYR A 84 26.34 4.64 -17.12
CA TYR A 84 24.94 4.99 -17.29
C TYR A 84 24.39 5.58 -16.00
N GLU A 85 23.43 6.50 -16.12
CA GLU A 85 22.63 6.97 -14.99
C GLU A 85 21.29 6.24 -15.01
N LEU A 86 20.99 5.58 -13.89
CA LEU A 86 19.66 5.09 -13.59
C LEU A 86 18.81 6.24 -13.06
N PRO A 87 17.51 6.31 -13.41
CA PRO A 87 16.60 7.20 -12.71
C PRO A 87 16.64 6.86 -11.23
N GLY A 88 17.04 7.82 -10.39
CA GLY A 88 17.11 7.61 -8.95
C GLY A 88 15.78 7.07 -8.40
N ILE A 89 15.87 6.30 -7.31
CA ILE A 89 14.74 5.73 -6.56
C ILE A 89 13.72 6.81 -6.12
N GLU A 90 14.06 8.09 -6.20
CA GLU A 90 13.13 9.22 -6.01
C GLU A 90 11.93 9.21 -6.98
N THR A 91 12.01 8.45 -8.07
CA THR A 91 10.93 8.34 -9.06
C THR A 91 10.51 6.91 -9.40
N ALA A 92 10.69 5.96 -8.48
CA ALA A 92 9.79 4.81 -8.42
C ALA A 92 8.39 5.35 -8.05
N LYS A 93 7.72 5.93 -9.05
CA LYS A 93 6.36 6.43 -8.97
C LYS A 93 5.47 5.22 -8.70
N ASN A 94 5.24 4.92 -7.43
CA ASN A 94 4.08 4.15 -6.98
C ASN A 94 2.81 4.94 -7.31
N GLY A 95 2.47 5.05 -8.60
CA GLY A 95 1.24 5.61 -9.15
C GLY A 95 0.71 6.90 -8.53
N ARG A 96 -0.57 7.20 -8.81
CA ARG A 96 -1.35 8.27 -8.15
C ARG A 96 -1.77 7.84 -6.74
N VAL A 97 -0.91 7.13 -6.00
CA VAL A 97 -1.20 6.62 -4.66
C VAL A 97 -1.00 7.73 -3.63
N ARG A 98 -1.97 7.90 -2.73
CA ARG A 98 -1.95 8.94 -1.69
C ARG A 98 -1.25 8.41 -0.43
N THR A 99 -0.49 9.28 0.25
CA THR A 99 0.28 8.96 1.46
C THR A 99 -0.61 8.75 2.68
N LYS A 100 -0.07 8.06 3.71
CA LYS A 100 -0.77 7.80 4.98
C LYS A 100 -1.28 9.07 5.68
N THR A 101 -0.54 10.16 5.59
CA THR A 101 -0.91 11.46 6.18
C THR A 101 -2.19 12.02 5.57
N VAL A 102 -2.29 11.99 4.24
CA VAL A 102 -3.50 12.41 3.51
C VAL A 102 -4.68 11.52 3.88
N LYS A 103 -4.48 10.19 3.91
CA LYS A 103 -5.55 9.24 4.23
C LYS A 103 -6.08 9.44 5.66
N ARG A 104 -5.17 9.55 6.64
CA ARG A 104 -5.52 9.74 8.05
C ARG A 104 -6.23 11.08 8.29
N ALA A 105 -5.72 12.17 7.71
CA ALA A 105 -6.34 13.48 7.84
C ALA A 105 -7.76 13.50 7.27
N SER A 106 -7.98 12.90 6.10
CA SER A 106 -9.32 12.82 5.51
C SER A 106 -10.30 11.98 6.33
N CYS A 107 -9.85 10.85 6.90
CA CYS A 107 -10.70 10.04 7.78
C CYS A 107 -11.15 10.84 9.01
N LEU A 108 -10.23 11.58 9.65
CA LEU A 108 -10.54 12.42 10.81
C LEU A 108 -11.52 13.56 10.48
N ILE A 109 -11.41 14.15 9.29
CA ILE A 109 -12.35 15.19 8.84
C ILE A 109 -13.76 14.60 8.66
N ILE A 110 -13.87 13.38 8.10
CA ILE A 110 -15.15 12.72 7.88
C ILE A 110 -15.79 12.32 9.21
N GLU A 111 -15.02 11.75 10.13
CA GLU A 111 -15.48 11.34 11.46
C GLU A 111 -16.13 12.50 12.24
N LYS A 112 -15.54 13.69 12.17
CA LYS A 112 -16.02 14.86 12.93
C LYS A 112 -17.05 15.72 12.18
N TYR A 113 -16.94 15.85 10.86
CA TYR A 113 -17.69 16.85 10.09
C TYR A 113 -18.53 16.26 8.95
N TYR A 114 -18.97 15.00 9.07
CA TYR A 114 -19.79 14.32 8.07
C TYR A 114 -20.97 15.15 7.52
N PRO A 115 -21.80 15.83 8.35
CA PRO A 115 -22.99 16.53 7.84
C PRO A 115 -22.67 17.72 6.93
N ARG A 116 -21.46 18.27 7.03
CA ARG A 116 -21.04 19.43 6.23
C ARG A 116 -20.41 19.03 4.90
N LEU A 117 -19.99 17.76 4.75
CA LEU A 117 -19.28 17.29 3.57
C LEU A 117 -20.25 16.93 2.44
N THR A 118 -19.81 17.17 1.20
CA THR A 118 -20.57 16.88 -0.02
C THR A 118 -19.78 15.97 -0.95
N ASN A 119 -20.36 15.55 -2.08
CA ASN A 119 -19.63 14.78 -3.10
C ASN A 119 -18.78 15.65 -4.04
N ASP A 120 -19.03 16.97 -4.05
CA ASP A 120 -18.32 17.90 -4.92
C ASP A 120 -16.92 18.24 -4.36
N PHE A 121 -15.98 18.46 -5.29
CA PHE A 121 -14.60 18.75 -4.94
C PHE A 121 -14.39 20.20 -4.52
N HIS A 122 -15.06 21.16 -5.14
CA HIS A 122 -14.80 22.58 -4.92
C HIS A 122 -15.36 23.03 -3.57
N THR A 123 -16.54 22.54 -3.20
CA THR A 123 -17.14 22.72 -1.87
C THR A 123 -16.25 22.13 -0.79
N ASN A 124 -15.87 20.85 -0.90
CA ASN A 124 -15.05 20.16 0.09
C ASN A 124 -13.65 20.77 0.21
N LYS A 125 -13.11 21.35 -0.86
CA LYS A 125 -11.83 22.08 -0.82
C LYS A 125 -11.92 23.31 0.10
N ARG A 126 -13.00 24.09 0.00
CA ARG A 126 -13.24 25.25 0.88
C ARG A 126 -13.47 24.81 2.32
N ILE A 127 -14.27 23.78 2.52
CA ILE A 127 -14.54 23.22 3.85
C ILE A 127 -13.26 22.70 4.53
N CYS A 128 -12.35 22.08 3.77
CA CYS A 128 -11.06 21.63 4.31
C CYS A 128 -10.13 22.79 4.70
N ASP A 129 -10.24 23.95 4.04
CA ASP A 129 -9.50 25.17 4.44
C ASP A 129 -10.06 25.74 5.75
N ASP A 130 -11.39 25.72 5.92
CA ASP A 130 -12.05 26.27 7.10
C ASP A 130 -11.82 25.42 8.35
N ILE A 131 -11.78 24.09 8.20
CA ILE A 131 -11.67 23.15 9.33
C ILE A 131 -10.24 23.06 9.88
N ALA A 132 -9.23 23.12 9.00
CA ALA A 132 -7.86 22.79 9.37
C ALA A 132 -6.85 23.74 8.73
N ILE A 133 -5.85 24.12 9.51
CA ILE A 133 -4.72 24.92 9.02
C ILE A 133 -3.84 24.03 8.14
N ILE A 134 -4.00 24.14 6.81
CA ILE A 134 -3.22 23.38 5.83
C ILE A 134 -2.22 24.31 5.15
N CYS A 135 -0.93 24.12 5.44
CA CYS A 135 0.13 25.02 4.99
C CYS A 135 0.32 25.06 3.46
N SER A 136 -0.03 23.99 2.72
CA SER A 136 0.21 23.93 1.28
C SER A 136 -1.02 23.61 0.44
N LYS A 137 -1.16 24.34 -0.66
CA LYS A 137 -2.20 24.15 -1.68
C LYS A 137 -2.23 22.70 -2.21
N LYS A 138 -1.07 22.08 -2.39
CA LYS A 138 -0.96 20.70 -2.90
C LYS A 138 -1.49 19.67 -1.88
N LEU A 139 -1.20 19.84 -0.59
CA LEU A 139 -1.71 18.94 0.45
C LEU A 139 -3.23 19.10 0.61
N ARG A 140 -3.74 20.33 0.63
CA ARG A 140 -5.17 20.60 0.66
C ARG A 140 -5.91 19.90 -0.46
N ASN A 141 -5.45 20.08 -1.70
CA ASN A 141 -6.10 19.47 -2.86
C ASN A 141 -6.08 17.94 -2.80
N LYS A 142 -5.02 17.33 -2.23
CA LYS A 142 -4.94 15.88 -2.02
C LYS A 142 -5.92 15.39 -0.94
N ILE A 143 -6.08 16.14 0.15
CA ILE A 143 -7.00 15.84 1.25
C ILE A 143 -8.45 15.97 0.77
N ALA A 144 -8.82 17.10 0.17
CA ALA A 144 -10.15 17.32 -0.42
C ALA A 144 -10.47 16.28 -1.52
N GLY A 145 -9.47 15.91 -2.31
CA GLY A 145 -9.60 14.89 -3.35
C GLY A 145 -9.69 13.45 -2.81
N TYR A 146 -9.36 13.21 -1.53
CA TYR A 146 -9.52 11.89 -0.89
C TYR A 146 -10.79 11.84 -0.04
N THR A 147 -11.20 12.94 0.60
CA THR A 147 -12.49 13.04 1.29
C THR A 147 -13.66 12.83 0.33
N THR A 148 -13.64 13.49 -0.84
CA THR A 148 -14.61 13.26 -1.93
C THR A 148 -14.65 11.81 -2.39
N HIS A 149 -13.48 11.17 -2.54
CA HIS A 149 -13.40 9.76 -2.92
C HIS A 149 -14.01 8.85 -1.84
N LEU A 150 -13.82 9.16 -0.56
CA LEU A 150 -14.44 8.43 0.54
C LEU A 150 -15.95 8.66 0.59
N MET A 151 -16.44 9.88 0.35
CA MET A 151 -17.88 10.17 0.32
C MET A 151 -18.61 9.32 -0.73
N LYS A 152 -18.03 9.22 -1.94
CA LYS A 152 -18.55 8.34 -3.01
C LYS A 152 -18.54 6.86 -2.65
N ARG A 153 -17.64 6.42 -1.75
CA ARG A 153 -17.60 5.04 -1.27
C ARG A 153 -18.63 4.79 -0.17
N ILE A 154 -18.82 5.75 0.72
CA ILE A 154 -19.82 5.69 1.81
C ILE A 154 -21.24 5.54 1.22
N GLN A 155 -21.53 6.22 0.10
CA GLN A 155 -22.81 6.05 -0.60
C GLN A 155 -23.08 4.62 -1.10
N LYS A 156 -22.03 3.85 -1.40
CA LYS A 156 -22.16 2.47 -1.89
C LYS A 156 -22.26 1.46 -0.74
N GLY A 157 -21.86 1.83 0.47
CA GLY A 157 -21.87 0.94 1.63
C GLY A 157 -20.90 1.37 2.73
N PRO A 158 -20.88 0.64 3.85
CA PRO A 158 -20.02 0.95 4.97
C PRO A 158 -18.54 0.80 4.60
N VAL A 159 -17.74 1.82 4.90
CA VAL A 159 -16.30 1.85 4.59
C VAL A 159 -15.51 1.45 5.83
N CYS A 160 -14.59 0.49 5.67
CA CYS A 160 -13.71 0.04 6.75
C CYS A 160 -12.82 1.18 7.29
N GLY A 161 -12.73 1.31 8.61
CA GLY A 161 -11.84 2.25 9.30
C GLY A 161 -12.32 3.70 9.34
N ILE A 162 -13.61 3.93 9.10
CA ILE A 162 -14.28 5.21 9.29
C ILE A 162 -15.55 4.92 10.08
N SER A 163 -15.69 5.53 11.26
CA SER A 163 -16.97 5.64 11.93
C SER A 163 -17.38 7.10 11.95
N PHE A 164 -18.67 7.34 11.83
CA PHE A 164 -19.26 8.64 12.09
C PHE A 164 -20.52 8.41 12.91
N LYS A 165 -20.87 9.40 13.75
CA LYS A 165 -21.91 9.24 14.78
C LYS A 165 -23.23 8.66 14.25
N LEU A 166 -23.68 9.13 13.10
CA LEU A 166 -24.92 8.63 12.48
C LEU A 166 -24.85 7.13 12.12
N GLN A 167 -23.67 6.62 11.72
CA GLN A 167 -23.47 5.17 11.52
C GLN A 167 -23.46 4.38 12.82
N GLU A 168 -22.94 4.96 13.90
CA GLU A 168 -22.90 4.32 15.21
C GLU A 168 -24.31 4.23 15.79
N GLU A 169 -25.09 5.32 15.74
CA GLU A 169 -26.49 5.35 16.18
C GLU A 169 -27.40 4.39 15.37
N GLU A 170 -27.16 4.23 14.07
CA GLU A 170 -27.88 3.24 13.26
C GLU A 170 -27.49 1.80 13.58
N ARG A 171 -26.21 1.55 13.92
CA ARG A 171 -25.78 0.23 14.38
C ARG A 171 -26.37 -0.09 15.74
N GLU A 172 -26.35 0.85 16.68
CA GLU A 172 -26.96 0.67 18.00
C GLU A 172 -28.45 0.37 17.90
N ARG A 173 -29.20 1.06 17.03
CA ARG A 173 -30.62 0.75 16.78
C ARG A 173 -30.85 -0.63 16.20
N LYS A 174 -29.94 -1.12 15.35
CA LYS A 174 -30.04 -2.47 14.77
C LYS A 174 -29.65 -3.55 15.77
N ASP A 175 -28.60 -3.32 16.55
CA ASP A 175 -28.12 -4.26 17.56
C ASP A 175 -29.10 -4.36 18.75
N GLN A 176 -29.82 -3.27 19.06
CA GLN A 176 -30.86 -3.24 20.09
C GLN A 176 -32.19 -3.85 19.63
N TYR A 177 -32.33 -4.25 18.36
CA TYR A 177 -33.57 -4.85 17.87
C TYR A 177 -33.76 -6.25 18.44
N VAL A 178 -34.68 -6.37 19.39
CA VAL A 178 -35.14 -7.65 19.92
C VAL A 178 -36.51 -7.97 19.29
N PRO A 179 -36.64 -9.06 18.51
CA PRO A 179 -37.93 -9.45 17.97
C PRO A 179 -38.89 -9.89 19.08
N GLU A 180 -40.19 -9.61 18.91
CA GLU A 180 -41.23 -9.96 19.91
C GLU A 180 -41.36 -11.47 20.12
N VAL A 181 -41.13 -12.26 19.07
CA VAL A 181 -41.20 -13.71 19.11
C VAL A 181 -39.81 -14.28 18.85
N SER A 182 -39.31 -15.06 19.81
CA SER A 182 -38.05 -15.78 19.64
C SER A 182 -38.23 -16.85 18.55
N ALA A 183 -37.20 -17.09 17.73
CA ALA A 183 -37.23 -18.17 16.75
C ALA A 183 -37.55 -19.55 17.38
N LEU A 184 -37.24 -19.71 18.68
CA LEU A 184 -37.46 -20.92 19.46
C LEU A 184 -38.93 -21.15 19.85
N THR A 185 -39.76 -20.10 19.99
CA THR A 185 -41.14 -20.26 20.47
C THR A 185 -42.12 -20.71 19.40
N ASN A 186 -41.79 -20.54 18.11
CA ASN A 186 -42.66 -20.98 17.01
C ASN A 186 -42.51 -22.48 16.69
N ILE A 187 -41.46 -23.12 17.21
CA ILE A 187 -41.15 -24.52 16.96
C ILE A 187 -41.67 -25.32 18.16
N ASN A 188 -42.97 -25.61 18.17
CA ASN A 188 -43.58 -26.48 19.19
C ASN A 188 -43.02 -27.93 19.15
N VAL A 189 -42.30 -28.28 18.09
CA VAL A 189 -41.73 -29.61 17.83
C VAL A 189 -40.28 -29.45 17.41
N LEU A 190 -39.35 -29.78 18.31
CA LEU A 190 -37.91 -29.73 18.02
C LEU A 190 -37.55 -30.87 17.06
N GLU A 191 -37.01 -30.54 15.89
CA GLU A 191 -36.48 -31.52 14.94
C GLU A 191 -35.01 -31.80 15.24
N VAL A 192 -34.66 -33.07 15.48
CA VAL A 192 -33.33 -33.46 15.97
C VAL A 192 -32.86 -34.73 15.27
N ASP A 193 -31.56 -34.87 15.06
CA ASP A 193 -30.97 -36.06 14.45
C ASP A 193 -31.07 -37.30 15.37
N ALA A 194 -30.91 -38.48 14.79
CA ALA A 194 -31.01 -39.76 15.51
C ALA A 194 -29.93 -39.92 16.60
N ASP A 195 -28.72 -39.43 16.35
CA ASP A 195 -27.60 -39.52 17.31
C ASP A 195 -27.82 -38.59 18.50
N THR A 196 -28.31 -37.37 18.26
CA THR A 196 -28.64 -36.41 19.32
C THR A 196 -29.84 -36.88 20.15
N LYS A 197 -30.80 -37.61 19.58
CA LYS A 197 -31.85 -38.28 20.36
C LYS A 197 -31.30 -39.38 21.27
N SER A 198 -30.32 -40.15 20.79
CA SER A 198 -29.65 -41.18 21.61
C SER A 198 -28.86 -40.55 22.76
N MET A 199 -28.20 -39.42 22.50
CA MET A 199 -27.51 -38.62 23.52
C MET A 199 -28.49 -38.12 24.60
N LEU A 200 -29.64 -37.57 24.22
CA LEU A 200 -30.66 -37.09 25.18
C LEU A 200 -31.15 -38.20 26.11
N LYS A 201 -31.32 -39.41 25.57
CA LYS A 201 -31.70 -40.61 26.33
C LYS A 201 -30.63 -41.03 27.34
N SER A 202 -29.36 -40.99 26.96
CA SER A 202 -28.25 -41.31 27.88
C SER A 202 -28.07 -40.29 29.01
N LEU A 203 -28.49 -39.04 28.79
CA LEU A 203 -28.45 -37.98 29.80
C LEU A 203 -29.71 -37.93 30.68
N GLY A 204 -30.72 -38.77 30.41
CA GLY A 204 -31.96 -38.83 31.19
C GLY A 204 -33.00 -37.77 30.84
N TYR A 205 -32.90 -37.12 29.68
CA TYR A 205 -33.86 -36.11 29.20
C TYR A 205 -34.92 -36.71 28.27
N ASP A 206 -35.54 -37.82 28.66
CA ASP A 206 -36.53 -38.54 27.86
C ASP A 206 -37.89 -37.82 27.75
N SER A 207 -38.18 -36.85 28.62
CA SER A 207 -39.47 -36.14 28.66
C SER A 207 -39.57 -34.99 27.65
N VAL A 208 -38.51 -34.68 26.90
CA VAL A 208 -38.51 -33.59 25.92
C VAL A 208 -39.09 -34.11 24.60
N SER A 209 -40.16 -33.47 24.12
CA SER A 209 -40.84 -33.87 22.87
C SER A 209 -40.03 -33.47 21.64
N VAL A 210 -39.46 -34.47 20.96
CA VAL A 210 -38.53 -34.30 19.83
C VAL A 210 -38.94 -35.19 18.64
N THR A 211 -39.00 -34.61 17.44
CA THR A 211 -39.24 -35.33 16.18
C THR A 211 -37.93 -35.61 15.47
N VAL A 212 -37.77 -36.83 14.94
CA VAL A 212 -36.53 -37.24 14.27
C VAL A 212 -36.66 -36.96 12.77
N ASN A 213 -35.81 -36.08 12.25
CA ASN A 213 -35.68 -35.92 10.80
C ASN A 213 -34.73 -36.98 10.26
N THR A 214 -35.22 -37.78 9.31
CA THR A 214 -34.45 -38.85 8.64
C THR A 214 -33.78 -38.37 7.35
N ALA A 215 -34.00 -37.11 6.95
CA ALA A 215 -33.49 -36.55 5.69
C ALA A 215 -32.31 -35.61 5.93
N LEU A 216 -31.09 -36.18 5.91
CA LEU A 216 -29.83 -35.66 5.32
C LEU A 216 -28.61 -36.26 6.03
N ALA A 217 -28.27 -37.50 5.68
CA ALA A 217 -26.90 -37.99 5.74
C ALA A 217 -26.04 -37.35 4.61
N GLY A 218 -26.07 -36.01 4.52
CA GLY A 218 -25.49 -35.24 3.41
C GLY A 218 -24.30 -34.40 3.87
N SER A 219 -23.10 -34.93 3.66
CA SER A 219 -21.81 -34.23 3.55
C SER A 219 -21.57 -33.04 4.51
N VAL A 220 -20.88 -33.32 5.62
CA VAL A 220 -20.06 -32.31 6.29
C VAL A 220 -18.94 -31.92 5.33
N GLU A 221 -19.16 -30.89 4.50
CA GLU A 221 -18.07 -30.23 3.78
C GLU A 221 -17.10 -29.69 4.83
N GLN A 222 -15.93 -30.33 4.92
CA GLN A 222 -14.80 -29.81 5.69
C GLN A 222 -14.49 -28.40 5.17
N ARG A 223 -14.88 -27.37 5.93
CA ARG A 223 -14.45 -25.99 5.68
C ARG A 223 -12.93 -25.98 5.75
N ALA A 224 -12.28 -25.98 4.59
CA ALA A 224 -10.84 -25.85 4.47
C ALA A 224 -10.42 -24.56 5.18
N PHE A 225 -9.65 -24.70 6.25
CA PHE A 225 -8.97 -23.58 6.91
C PHE A 225 -8.07 -22.91 5.87
N ARG A 226 -8.49 -21.76 5.36
CA ARG A 226 -7.73 -20.95 4.41
C ARG A 226 -6.59 -20.23 5.14
N ASN A 227 -5.61 -21.01 5.61
CA ASN A 227 -4.31 -20.51 6.04
C ASN A 227 -3.45 -20.20 4.80
N GLN A 228 -3.78 -19.12 4.10
CA GLN A 228 -2.80 -18.47 3.22
C GLN A 228 -1.98 -17.51 4.07
N ARG A 229 -0.92 -18.05 4.67
CA ARG A 229 0.24 -17.24 5.06
C ARG A 229 0.81 -16.66 3.77
N ARG A 230 0.87 -15.32 3.72
CA ARG A 230 1.72 -14.57 2.82
C ARG A 230 3.18 -15.03 3.03
N LEU A 231 3.79 -15.53 1.97
CA LEU A 231 5.21 -15.34 1.70
C LEU A 231 5.32 -14.18 0.71
#